data_AF-A0A524ET62-F1
#
_entry.id   AF-A0A524ET62-F1
#
_cell.length_a   1.000
_cell.length_b   1.000
_cell.length_c   1.000
_cell.angle_alpha   90.00
_cell.angle_beta   90.00
_cell.angle_gamma   90.00
#
_symmetry.space_group_name_H-M   'P 1'
#
loop_
_entity.id
_entity.type
_entity.pdbx_description
1 polymer ?
#
loop_
_entity_poly.entity_id
_entity_poly.type
_entity_poly.pdbx_seq_one_letter_code
_entity_poly.pdbx_strand_id
1 'polypeptide(L)' 'MVESEENKKEEFTKQFMAEEGLKGKSKRIRIMKIIDSVGYNKSKIKIALLRSTIKERINHE' A
#
# COMPACT_ATOMS: atom_id res chain seq x y z
N MET A 1 21.66 -4.82 -11.15
CA MET A 1 21.32 -3.52 -10.51
C MET A 1 19.81 -3.43 -10.27
N VAL A 2 19.24 -4.28 -9.40
CA VAL A 2 17.78 -4.34 -9.13
C VAL A 2 17.44 -3.88 -7.69
N GLU A 3 18.43 -3.88 -6.78
CA GLU A 3 18.28 -3.47 -5.37
C GLU A 3 17.72 -2.05 -5.18
N SER A 4 17.99 -1.13 -6.10
CA SER A 4 17.64 0.28 -5.91
C SER A 4 16.13 0.54 -5.88
N GLU A 5 15.33 -0.21 -6.64
CA GLU A 5 13.87 0.04 -6.72
C GLU A 5 13.12 -0.65 -5.58
N GLU A 6 13.53 -1.85 -5.17
CA GLU A 6 12.93 -2.51 -4.01
C GLU A 6 13.21 -1.76 -2.71
N ASN A 7 14.43 -1.22 -2.54
CA ASN A 7 14.76 -0.41 -1.37
C ASN A 7 13.94 0.89 -1.32
N LYS A 8 13.78 1.59 -2.46
CA LYS A 8 12.91 2.78 -2.54
C LYS A 8 11.46 2.45 -2.18
N LYS A 9 10.93 1.33 -2.70
CA LYS A 9 9.59 0.86 -2.36
C LYS A 9 9.44 0.58 -0.88
N GLU A 10 10.44 -0.06 -0.28
CA GLU A 10 10.43 -0.37 1.13
C GLU A 10 10.48 0.89 2.01
N GLU A 11 11.37 1.82 1.72
CA GLU A 11 11.47 3.09 2.45
C GLU A 11 10.19 3.91 2.33
N PHE A 12 9.66 4.06 1.11
CA PHE A 12 8.41 4.77 0.88
C PHE A 12 7.26 4.13 1.66
N THR A 13 7.17 2.79 1.66
CA THR A 13 6.14 2.07 2.41
C THR A 13 6.27 2.35 3.91
N LYS A 14 7.49 2.33 4.46
CA LYS A 14 7.73 2.62 5.88
C LYS A 14 7.30 4.04 6.24
N GLN A 15 7.67 5.03 5.43
CA GLN A 15 7.29 6.43 5.64
C GLN A 15 5.78 6.62 5.57
N PHE A 16 5.13 6.10 4.54
CA PHE A 16 3.67 6.16 4.39
C PHE A 16 2.94 5.51 5.57
N MET A 17 3.43 4.36 6.04
CA MET A 17 2.87 3.70 7.21
C MET A 17 3.06 4.51 8.49
N ALA A 18 4.20 5.16 8.68
CA ALA A 18 4.46 6.01 9.84
C ALA A 18 3.55 7.25 9.84
N GLU A 19 3.40 7.92 8.70
CA GLU A 19 2.53 9.10 8.52
C GLU A 19 1.05 8.78 8.80
N GLU A 20 0.56 7.65 8.28
CA GLU A 20 -0.84 7.24 8.45
C GLU A 20 -1.09 6.45 9.75
N GLY A 21 -0.08 6.34 10.63
CA GLY A 21 -0.19 5.61 11.90
C GLY A 21 -0.44 4.10 11.75
N LEU A 22 -0.08 3.52 10.60
CA LEU A 22 -0.31 2.12 10.26
C LEU A 22 0.83 1.23 10.77
N LYS A 23 0.48 0.12 11.43
CA LYS A 23 1.43 -0.90 11.89
C LYS A 23 1.02 -2.29 11.42
N GLY A 24 1.99 -3.18 11.32
CA GLY A 24 1.79 -4.61 11.06
C GLY A 24 2.27 -5.09 9.68
N LYS A 25 2.83 -6.31 9.66
CA LYS A 25 3.42 -6.94 8.47
C LYS A 25 2.41 -7.09 7.32
N SER A 26 1.17 -7.49 7.62
CA SER A 26 0.13 -7.68 6.60
C SER A 26 -0.24 -6.38 5.89
N LYS A 27 -0.30 -5.25 6.62
CA LYS A 27 -0.55 -3.93 6.04
C LYS A 27 0.61 -3.50 5.14
N ARG A 28 1.86 -3.72 5.59
CA ARG A 28 3.06 -3.44 4.80
C ARG A 28 3.05 -4.17 3.46
N ILE A 29 2.82 -5.49 3.48
CA ILE A 29 2.77 -6.32 2.26
C ILE A 29 1.66 -5.82 1.32
N ARG A 30 0.50 -5.47 1.87
CA ARG A 30 -0.62 -4.94 1.08
C ARG A 30 -0.29 -3.59 0.44
N ILE A 31 0.33 -2.67 1.20
CA ILE A 31 0.73 -1.35 0.68
C ILE A 31 1.80 -1.49 -0.41
N MET A 32 2.79 -2.36 -0.23
CA MET A 32 3.78 -2.66 -1.28
C MET A 32 3.11 -3.14 -2.57
N LYS A 33 2.15 -4.07 -2.48
CA LYS A 33 1.38 -4.53 -3.66
C LYS A 33 0.56 -3.41 -4.30
N ILE A 34 0.01 -2.51 -3.50
CA ILE A 34 -0.72 -1.33 -4.00
C ILE A 34 0.25 -0.41 -4.73
N ILE A 35 1.44 -0.14 -4.18
CA ILE A 35 2.48 0.68 -4.83
C ILE A 35 2.88 0.08 -6.17
N ASP A 36 3.05 -1.24 -6.26
CA ASP A 36 3.33 -1.91 -7.52
C ASP A 36 2.23 -1.70 -8.59
N SER A 37 0.98 -1.43 -8.17
CA SER A 37 -0.15 -1.19 -9.07
C SER A 37 -0.39 0.28 -9.42
N VAL A 38 -0.21 1.21 -8.46
CA VAL A 38 -0.57 2.63 -8.65
C VAL A 38 0.62 3.59 -8.64
N GLY A 39 1.83 3.09 -8.38
CA GLY A 39 3.06 3.85 -8.20
C GLY A 39 3.15 4.56 -6.84
N TYR A 40 4.15 5.43 -6.70
CA TYR A 40 4.50 6.16 -5.47
C TYR A 40 3.58 7.35 -5.14
N ASN A 41 2.30 7.28 -5.50
CA ASN A 41 1.35 8.37 -5.25
C ASN A 41 0.56 8.12 -3.95
N LYS A 42 0.86 8.89 -2.89
CA LYS A 42 0.23 8.74 -1.56
C LYS A 42 -1.31 8.75 -1.62
N SER A 43 -1.91 9.67 -2.38
CA SER A 43 -3.38 9.77 -2.49
C SER A 43 -3.99 8.53 -3.15
N LYS A 44 -3.39 8.02 -4.23
CA LYS A 44 -3.85 6.79 -4.89
C LYS A 44 -3.70 5.57 -3.97
N ILE A 45 -2.58 5.49 -3.25
CA ILE A 45 -2.33 4.40 -2.29
C ILE A 45 -3.36 4.41 -1.17
N LYS A 46 -3.70 5.58 -0.63
CA LYS A 46 -4.73 5.73 0.41
C LYS A 46 -6.10 5.26 -0.08
N ILE A 47 -6.52 5.70 -1.27
CA ILE A 47 -7.79 5.28 -1.87
C ILE A 47 -7.81 3.77 -2.12
N ALA A 48 -6.74 3.21 -2.69
CA ALA A 48 -6.64 1.78 -2.96
C ALA A 48 -6.60 0.95 -1.66
N LEU A 49 -5.93 1.44 -0.61
CA LEU A 49 -5.88 0.79 0.69
C LEU A 49 -7.27 0.77 1.34
N LEU A 50 -7.98 1.91 1.33
CA LEU A 50 -9.35 2.03 1.82
C LEU A 50 -10.26 1.03 1.09
N ARG A 51 -10.24 1.02 -0.25
CA ARG A 51 -10.99 0.06 -1.08
C ARG A 51 -10.65 -1.39 -0.76
N SER A 52 -9.39 -1.70 -0.51
CA SER A 52 -8.94 -3.05 -0.14
C SER A 52 -9.39 -3.47 1.27
N THR A 53 -9.72 -2.52 2.14
CA THR A 53 -10.23 -2.77 3.50
C THR A 53 -11.75 -2.77 3.60
N ILE A 54 -12.47 -2.24 2.62
CA ILE A 54 -13.93 -2.35 2.54
C ILE A 54 -14.28 -3.82 2.34
N LYS A 55 -14.77 -4.46 3.40
CA LYS A 55 -15.18 -5.87 3.43
C LYS A 55 -16.47 -6.12 2.63
N GLU A 56 -17.26 -5.10 2.37
CA GLU A 56 -18.44 -5.19 1.51
C GLU A 56 -17.99 -5.22 0.04
N ARG A 57 -17.52 -6.39 -0.40
CA ARG A 57 -17.78 -6.77 -1.79
C ARG A 57 -19.30 -6.85 -1.89
N ILE A 58 -19.90 -5.96 -2.67
CA ILE A 58 -21.27 -6.13 -3.13
C ILE A 58 -21.27 -7.48 -3.84
N ASN A 59 -21.79 -8.52 -3.18
CA ASN A 59 -22.12 -9.77 -3.85
C ASN A 59 -23.30 -9.43 -4.75
N HIS A 60 -23.05 -9.43 -6.05
CA HIS A 60 -24.14 -9.41 -7.02
C HIS A 60 -24.64 -10.86 -7.08
N GLU A 61 -25.80 -11.13 -6.47
CA GLU A 61 -26.63 -12.29 -6.83
C GLU A 61 -27.15 -12.15 -8.27
#